data_AF-A0A3P8VE75-F1
#
_entry.id   AF-A0A3P8VE75-F1
#
_cell.length_a   1.000
_cell.length_b   1.000
_cell.length_c   1.000
_cell.angle_alpha   90.00
_cell.angle_beta   90.00
_cell.angle_gamma   90.00
#
_symmetry.space_group_name_H-M   'P 1'
#
loop_
_entity.id
_entity.type
_entity.pdbx_description
1 polymer ?
#
loop_
_entity_poly.entity_id
_entity_poly.type
_entity_poly.pdbx_seq_one_letter_code
_entity_poly.pdbx_strand_id
1 'polypeptide(L)' 'MHPREWNRDAQFRGRVRIQLKQEDGALCQDKFRSRKDVMLYVAEMIPKLKTRTQKGGADTGSQQGEGGKKSKKKKK' A
#
# COMPACT_ATOMS: atom_id res chain seq x y z
N MET A 1 -7.81 12.56 2.95
CA MET A 1 -7.07 13.04 1.76
C MET A 1 -6.04 14.05 2.24
N HIS A 2 -4.85 14.08 1.65
CA HIS A 2 -3.83 15.07 2.04
C HIS A 2 -4.29 16.46 1.58
N PRO A 3 -4.31 17.50 2.43
CA PRO A 3 -4.90 18.80 2.06
C PRO A 3 -4.24 19.49 0.86
N ARG A 4 -2.97 19.18 0.56
CA ARG A 4 -2.25 19.73 -0.59
C ARG A 4 -2.32 18.85 -1.85
N GLU A 5 -2.96 17.69 -1.77
CA GLU A 5 -3.15 16.83 -2.95
C GLU A 5 -4.37 17.33 -3.73
N TRP A 6 -4.16 17.72 -4.98
CA TRP A 6 -5.22 18.26 -5.83
C TRP A 6 -5.98 17.14 -6.56
N ASN A 7 -5.30 16.03 -6.87
CA ASN A 7 -5.91 14.92 -7.57
C ASN A 7 -6.82 14.12 -6.62
N ARG A 8 -8.08 13.91 -7.03
CA ARG A 8 -9.10 13.23 -6.23
C ARG A 8 -9.32 11.76 -6.58
N ASP A 9 -8.60 11.24 -7.56
CA ASP A 9 -8.68 9.84 -7.99
C ASP A 9 -8.35 8.89 -6.83
N ALA A 10 -8.93 7.69 -6.87
CA ALA A 10 -8.77 6.69 -5.83
C ALA A 10 -7.31 6.31 -5.57
N GLN A 11 -6.46 6.35 -6.60
CA GLN A 11 -5.03 6.00 -6.50
C GLN A 11 -4.24 6.98 -5.61
N PHE A 12 -4.61 8.26 -5.55
CA PHE A 12 -3.92 9.30 -4.76
C PHE A 12 -4.55 9.50 -3.38
N ARG A 13 -5.56 8.68 -3.04
CA ARG A 13 -6.22 8.71 -1.74
C ARG A 13 -5.64 7.63 -0.82
N GLY A 14 -5.24 8.03 0.38
CA GLY A 14 -4.87 7.09 1.43
C GLY A 14 -4.28 7.81 2.64
N ARG A 15 -4.35 7.20 3.82
CA ARG A 15 -3.62 7.66 5.01
C ARG A 15 -3.32 6.47 5.91
N VAL A 16 -2.03 6.20 6.12
CA VAL A 16 -1.55 5.17 7.04
C VAL A 16 -1.21 5.81 8.38
N ARG A 17 -1.69 5.22 9.49
CA ARG A 17 -1.30 5.60 10.84
C ARG A 17 -0.35 4.53 11.38
N ILE A 18 0.77 4.96 11.94
CA ILE A 18 1.78 4.08 12.53
C ILE A 18 2.01 4.47 13.98
N GLN A 19 2.23 3.46 14.82
CA GLN A 19 2.67 3.65 16.19
C GLN A 19 4.21 3.58 16.21
N LEU A 20 4.85 4.66 16.68
CA LEU A 20 6.31 4.71 16.82
C LEU A 20 6.76 4.44 18.25
N LYS A 21 5.93 4.79 19.22
CA LYS A 21 6.22 4.65 20.64
C LYS A 21 5.13 3.82 21.30
N GLN A 22 5.54 3.00 22.25
CA GLN A 22 4.68 2.30 23.16
C GLN A 22 4.15 3.27 24.24
N GLU A 23 3.26 2.79 25.10
CA GLU A 23 2.65 3.59 26.17
C GLU A 23 3.68 4.11 27.17
N ASP A 24 4.72 3.31 27.43
CA ASP A 24 5.88 3.62 28.26
C ASP A 24 6.85 4.65 27.64
N GLY A 25 6.59 5.10 26.40
CA GLY A 25 7.43 6.02 25.65
C GLY A 25 8.63 5.38 24.95
N ALA A 26 8.86 4.08 25.12
CA ALA A 26 9.88 3.33 24.39
C ALA A 26 9.52 3.20 22.91
N LEU A 27 10.52 3.06 22.04
CA LEU A 27 10.29 2.85 20.61
C LEU A 27 9.71 1.45 20.38
N CYS A 28 8.71 1.33 19.50
CA CYS A 28 8.19 0.01 19.11
C CYS A 28 9.25 -0.82 18.36
N GLN A 29 10.12 -0.14 17.61
CA GLN A 29 11.26 -0.74 16.92
C GLN A 29 12.42 0.26 16.92
N ASP A 30 13.61 -0.19 17.35
CA ASP A 30 14.81 0.67 17.44
C ASP A 30 15.29 1.21 16.10
N LYS A 31 14.95 0.51 15.01
CA LYS A 31 15.25 0.91 13.63
C LYS A 31 14.51 2.19 13.21
N PHE A 32 13.39 2.51 13.87
CA PHE A 32 12.53 3.64 13.51
C PHE A 32 12.47 4.64 14.66
N ARG A 33 13.48 5.51 14.71
CA ARG A 33 13.59 6.56 15.74
C ARG A 33 12.70 7.77 15.41
N SER A 34 12.45 8.01 14.13
CA SER A 34 11.64 9.12 13.65
C SER A 34 10.65 8.69 12.56
N ARG A 35 9.64 9.55 12.29
CA ARG A 35 8.74 9.37 11.14
C ARG A 35 9.50 9.41 9.81
N LYS A 36 10.62 10.14 9.74
CA LYS A 36 11.44 10.26 8.54
C LYS A 36 12.10 8.92 8.19
N ASP A 37 12.59 8.21 9.19
CA ASP A 37 13.23 6.90 8.99
C ASP A 37 12.24 5.89 8.41
N VAL A 38 10.98 5.92 8.89
CA VAL A 38 9.91 5.09 8.32
C VAL A 38 9.63 5.47 6.87
N MET A 39 9.55 6.77 6.55
CA MET A 39 9.31 7.21 5.16
C MET A 39 10.43 6.77 4.21
N LEU A 40 11.69 6.86 4.63
CA LEU A 40 12.84 6.40 3.84
C LEU A 40 12.82 4.88 3.63
N TYR A 41 12.56 4.12 4.69
CA TYR A 41 12.46 2.67 4.59
C TYR A 41 11.33 2.23 3.66
N VAL A 42 10.16 2.87 3.77
CA VAL A 42 9.02 2.59 2.88
C VAL A 42 9.38 2.92 1.43
N ALA A 43 10.06 4.05 1.17
CA ALA A 43 10.52 4.41 -0.18
C ALA A 43 11.51 3.38 -0.76
N GLU A 44 12.37 2.80 0.06
CA GLU A 44 13.31 1.75 -0.36
C GLU A 44 12.63 0.39 -0.61
N MET A 45 11.59 0.06 0.18
CA MET A 45 10.95 -1.25 0.13
C MET A 45 9.83 -1.34 -0.92
N ILE A 46 9.13 -0.24 -1.24
CA ILE A 46 8.05 -0.24 -2.25
C ILE A 46 8.52 -0.81 -3.61
N PRO A 47 9.67 -0.41 -4.17
CA PRO A 47 10.17 -0.97 -5.44
C PRO A 47 10.42 -2.48 -5.38
N LYS A 48 10.73 -3.03 -4.21
CA LYS A 48 11.03 -4.46 -3.99
C LYS A 48 9.77 -5.32 -3.85
N LEU A 49 8.57 -4.71 -3.80
CA LEU A 49 7.31 -5.45 -3.71
C LEU A 49 7.04 -6.24 -5.00
N LYS A 50 6.58 -7.48 -4.87
CA LYS A 50 6.23 -8.36 -6.00
C LYS A 50 5.22 -7.72 -6.96
N THR A 51 4.28 -6.95 -6.44
CA THR A 51 3.26 -6.22 -7.21
C THR A 51 3.82 -5.06 -8.02
N ARG A 52 5.07 -4.64 -7.76
CA ARG A 52 5.78 -3.57 -8.47
C ARG A 52 6.80 -4.11 -9.46
N THR A 53 7.44 -5.25 -9.17
CA THR A 53 8.47 -5.86 -10.02
C THR A 53 7.91 -6.59 -11.24
N GLN A 54 6.61 -6.91 -11.25
CA GLN A 54 5.90 -7.43 -12.42
C GLN A 54 5.09 -6.33 -13.08
N LYS A 55 5.74 -5.42 -13.80
CA LYS A 55 5.05 -4.59 -14.81
C LYS A 55 5.74 -4.70 -16.16
N GLY A 56 5.63 -5.90 -16.74
CA GLY A 56 5.22 -6.00 -18.14
C GLY A 56 3.69 -6.19 -18.15
N GLY A 57 2.95 -5.16 -18.58
CA GLY A 57 1.56 -5.27 -19.01
C GLY A 57 0.47 -5.23 -17.95
N ALA A 58 -0.45 -4.25 -18.11
CA ALA A 58 -1.79 -4.16 -17.55
C ALA A 58 -1.92 -4.08 -16.01
N ASP A 59 -2.36 -2.93 -15.51
CA ASP A 59 -3.70 -2.85 -14.91
C ASP A 59 -4.00 -1.40 -14.50
N THR A 60 -4.87 -0.78 -15.31
CA THR A 60 -5.71 0.36 -14.94
C THR A 60 -7.09 -0.25 -14.73
N GLY A 61 -7.32 -0.94 -13.61
CA GLY A 61 -8.49 -1.79 -13.47
C GLY A 61 -8.78 -2.21 -12.03
N SER A 62 -9.25 -1.25 -11.22
CA SER A 62 -10.28 -1.48 -10.18
C SER A 62 -10.39 -2.91 -9.64
N GLN A 63 -9.58 -3.27 -8.63
CA GLN A 63 -9.83 -4.47 -7.83
C GLN A 63 -10.84 -4.17 -6.72
N GLN A 64 -12.12 -4.36 -7.05
CA GLN A 64 -13.15 -4.77 -6.11
C GLN A 64 -12.93 -6.27 -5.86
N GLY A 65 -12.51 -6.63 -4.64
CA GLY A 65 -12.49 -8.02 -4.23
C GLY A 65 -13.89 -8.47 -3.83
N GLU A 66 -14.33 -9.63 -4.31
CA GLU A 66 -15.03 -10.62 -3.50
C GLU A 66 -15.15 -11.97 -4.21
N GLY A 67 -14.73 -13.02 -3.51
CA GLY A 67 -15.34 -14.35 -3.48
C GLY A 67 -15.77 -15.07 -4.77
N GLY A 68 -15.16 -16.23 -5.01
CA GLY A 68 -15.96 -17.43 -5.27
C GLY A 68 -15.82 -18.10 -6.64
N LYS A 69 -15.11 -19.23 -6.63
CA LYS A 69 -15.25 -20.42 -7.48
C LYS A 69 -16.49 -20.45 -8.40
N LYS A 70 -16.31 -20.61 -9.72
CA LYS A 70 -16.83 -21.77 -10.49
C LYS A 70 -16.37 -21.74 -11.96
N SER A 71 -15.48 -22.65 -12.31
CA SER A 71 -15.34 -23.15 -13.68
C SER A 71 -16.61 -23.93 -14.08
N LYS A 72 -17.30 -23.55 -15.16
CA LYS A 72 -18.11 -24.46 -15.99
C LYS A 72 -18.59 -23.83 -17.32
N LYS A 73 -17.93 -24.27 -18.41
CA LYS A 73 -18.51 -24.86 -19.63
C LYS A 73 -19.39 -24.00 -20.59
N LYS A 74 -18.78 -23.66 -21.73
CA LYS A 74 -19.13 -23.98 -23.14
C LYS A 74 -20.46 -23.47 -23.76
N LYS A 75 -20.26 -22.70 -24.86
CA LYS A 75 -20.97 -22.63 -26.15
C LYS A 75 -22.41 -22.12 -26.21
N LYS A 76 -22.61 -21.05 -26.99
CA LYS A 76 -23.49 -21.09 -28.17
C LYS A 76 -22.83 -20.29 -29.29
#